data_AF-A0A971MVQ8-F1
#
_entry.id   AF-A0A971MVQ8-F1
#
_cell.length_a   1.000
_cell.length_b   1.000
_cell.length_c   1.000
_cell.angle_alpha   90.00
_cell.angle_beta   90.00
_cell.angle_gamma   90.00
#
_symmetry.space_group_name_H-M   'P 1'
#
loop_
_entity.id
_entity.type
_entity.pdbx_description
1 polymer ?
#
loop_
_entity_poly.entity_id
_entity_poly.type
_entity_poly.pdbx_seq_one_letter_code
_entity_poly.pdbx_strand_id
1 'polypeptide(L)' 'MPGYQHPCRYCDQFISTDSNVCPLCGRVNPLGPLRCQKCQAPIQKGWKSCPSCCR' A
#
# COMPACT_ATOMS: atom_id res chain seq x y z
N MET A 1 1.49 -8.64 -23.64
CA MET A 1 0.99 -9.56 -22.59
C MET A 1 0.00 -8.77 -21.74
N PRO A 2 -1.23 -9.24 -21.47
CA PRO A 2 -2.13 -8.50 -20.59
C PRO A 2 -1.51 -8.51 -19.20
N GLY A 3 -0.95 -7.37 -18.78
CA GLY A 3 -0.38 -7.21 -17.46
C GLY A 3 -1.49 -7.52 -16.46
N TYR A 4 -1.33 -8.59 -15.69
CA TYR A 4 -2.26 -8.93 -14.62
C TYR A 4 -2.30 -7.74 -13.67
N GLN A 5 -3.42 -7.03 -13.65
CA GLN A 5 -3.61 -5.91 -12.75
C GLN A 5 -4.25 -6.41 -11.48
N HIS A 6 -3.65 -6.09 -10.35
CA HIS A 6 -4.19 -6.39 -9.04
C HIS A 6 -4.90 -5.16 -8.48
N PRO A 7 -6.03 -5.32 -7.79
CA PRO A 7 -6.70 -4.22 -7.13
C PRO A 7 -5.81 -3.70 -5.99
N CYS A 8 -5.54 -2.40 -6.01
CA CYS A 8 -4.83 -1.70 -4.96
C CYS A 8 -5.66 -1.70 -3.68
N ARG A 9 -5.11 -2.23 -2.59
CA ARG A 9 -5.83 -2.33 -1.30
C ARG A 9 -6.28 -0.99 -0.68
N TYR A 10 -5.80 0.14 -1.20
CA TYR A 10 -6.05 1.48 -0.65
C TYR A 10 -7.13 2.25 -1.40
N CYS A 11 -7.14 2.17 -2.72
CA CYS A 11 -8.04 2.92 -3.59
C CYS A 11 -8.91 2.01 -4.47
N ASP A 12 -8.74 0.69 -4.30
CA ASP A 12 -9.45 -0.38 -5.03
C ASP A 12 -9.31 -0.29 -6.55
N GLN A 13 -8.36 0.51 -7.05
CA GLN A 13 -8.03 0.63 -8.46
C GLN A 13 -7.06 -0.46 -8.91
N PHE A 14 -7.20 -0.89 -10.15
CA PHE A 14 -6.35 -1.88 -10.80
C PHE A 14 -4.96 -1.31 -11.12
N ILE A 15 -3.92 -1.93 -10.57
CA ILE A 15 -2.52 -1.57 -10.78
C ILE A 15 -1.70 -2.78 -11.21
N SER A 16 -0.59 -2.57 -11.90
CA SER A 16 0.31 -3.65 -12.30
C SER A 16 0.91 -4.35 -11.08
N THR A 17 1.08 -5.67 -11.14
CA THR A 17 1.68 -6.48 -10.04
C THR A 17 3.09 -6.05 -9.67
N ASP A 18 3.82 -5.46 -10.60
CA ASP A 18 5.20 -4.96 -10.43
C ASP A 18 5.25 -3.58 -9.76
N SER A 19 4.12 -2.87 -9.66
CA SER A 19 4.09 -1.52 -9.10
C SER A 19 4.26 -1.55 -7.57
N ASN A 20 5.49 -1.29 -7.12
CA ASN A 20 5.81 -1.06 -5.71
C ASN A 20 5.10 0.16 -5.12
N VAL A 21 4.64 1.10 -5.96
CA VAL A 21 3.88 2.28 -5.57
C VAL A 21 2.64 2.35 -6.45
N CYS A 22 1.48 2.58 -5.86
CA CYS A 22 0.27 2.81 -6.64
C CYS A 22 0.38 4.17 -7.36
N PRO A 23 0.35 4.21 -8.71
CA PRO A 23 0.45 5.47 -9.45
C PRO A 23 -0.77 6.38 -9.28
N LEU A 24 -1.87 5.84 -8.77
CA LEU A 24 -3.15 6.55 -8.63
C LEU A 24 -3.29 7.21 -7.27
N CYS A 25 -2.93 6.50 -6.19
CA CYS A 25 -3.03 7.02 -4.82
C CYS A 25 -1.67 7.37 -4.19
N GLY A 26 -0.55 7.11 -4.88
CA GLY A 26 0.80 7.37 -4.39
C GLY A 26 1.24 6.50 -3.21
N ARG A 27 0.44 5.48 -2.83
CA ARG A 27 0.76 4.62 -1.69
C ARG A 27 1.80 3.57 -2.06
N VAL A 28 2.85 3.51 -1.23
CA VAL A 28 3.87 2.46 -1.27
C VAL A 28 3.28 1.12 -0.84
N ASN A 29 3.75 0.07 -1.51
CA ASN A 29 3.38 -1.32 -1.33
C ASN A 29 1.86 -1.58 -1.41
N PRO A 30 1.22 -1.29 -2.57
CA PRO A 30 -0.22 -1.46 -2.74
C PRO A 30 -0.69 -2.92 -2.71
N LEU A 31 0.23 -3.87 -2.91
CA LEU A 31 -0.04 -5.31 -2.90
C LEU A 31 0.54 -6.04 -1.69
N GLY A 32 1.56 -5.46 -1.05
CA GLY A 32 2.20 -6.07 0.10
C GLY A 32 1.70 -5.59 1.47
N PRO A 33 2.40 -5.97 2.54
CA PRO A 33 2.08 -5.54 3.90
C PRO A 33 2.17 -4.02 4.03
N LEU A 34 1.16 -3.44 4.68
CA LEU A 34 1.09 -2.01 4.97
C LEU A 34 2.23 -1.70 5.96
N ARG A 35 3.08 -0.73 5.68
CA ARG A 35 4.19 -0.34 6.57
C ARG A 35 4.18 1.16 6.80
N CYS A 36 4.52 1.58 8.02
CA CYS A 36 4.67 2.99 8.31
C CYS A 36 5.83 3.57 7.52
N GLN A 37 5.64 4.68 6.82
CA GLN A 37 6.72 5.32 6.06
C GLN A 37 7.85 5.85 6.97
N LYS A 38 7.57 6.05 8.25
CA LYS A 38 8.47 6.69 9.20
C LYS A 38 9.29 5.67 10.00
N CYS A 39 8.62 4.68 10.60
CA CYS A 39 9.28 3.63 11.39
C CYS A 39 9.40 2.28 10.67
N GLN A 40 8.86 2.13 9.44
CA GLN A 40 8.82 0.87 8.68
C GLN A 40 8.12 -0.30 9.41
N ALA A 41 7.49 -0.03 10.55
CA ALA A 41 6.71 -0.97 11.32
C ALA A 41 5.49 -1.46 10.51
N PRO A 42 5.12 -2.75 10.62
CA PRO A 42 3.92 -3.27 9.99
C PRO A 42 2.69 -2.57 10.59
N ILE A 43 1.83 -2.06 9.72
CA ILE A 43 0.56 -1.43 10.07
C ILE A 43 -0.58 -2.19 9.38
N GLN A 44 -1.81 -2.03 9.86
CA GLN A 44 -2.98 -2.69 9.29
C GLN A 44 -3.91 -1.69 8.57
N LYS A 45 -4.70 -2.19 7.61
CA LYS A 45 -5.71 -1.40 6.91
C LYS A 45 -6.78 -0.99 7.95
N GLY A 46 -6.99 0.32 8.13
CA GLY A 46 -7.91 0.87 9.12
C GLY A 46 -7.22 1.56 10.31
N TRP A 47 -5.91 1.44 10.44
CA TRP A 47 -5.17 2.21 11.45
C TRP A 47 -5.04 3.67 11.03
N LYS A 48 -5.63 4.55 11.84
CA LYS A 48 -5.49 6.02 11.71
C LYS A 48 -4.07 6.50 12.01
N SER A 49 -3.33 5.73 12.81
CA SER A 49 -1.97 6.05 13.25
C SER A 49 -1.17 4.77 13.42
N CYS A 50 0.13 4.81 13.14
CA CYS A 50 1.03 3.70 13.41
C CYS A 50 1.20 3.54 14.95
N PRO A 51 1.10 2.33 15.52
CA PRO A 51 1.20 2.08 16.95
C PRO A 51 2.63 2.24 17.47
N SER A 52 3.62 2.05 16.60
CA SER A 52 5.03 2.19 16.95
C SER A 52 5.45 3.66 16.96
N CYS A 53 4.86 4.45 16.06
CA CYS A 53 5.20 5.87 15.89
C CYS A 53 4.19 6.83 16.56
N CYS A 54 3.02 6.34 17.01
CA CYS A 54 1.83 7.13 17.36
C CYS A 54 1.46 8.20 16.30
N ARG A 55 1.75 7.93 15.02
CA ARG A 55 1.58 8.85 13.88
C ARG A 55 1.09 8.09 12.67
#